data_AF-A0AAJ6JIT9-F1
#
_entry.id   AF-A0AAJ6JIT9-F1
#
_cell.length_a   1.000
_cell.length_b   1.000
_cell.length_c   1.000
_cell.angle_alpha   90.00
_cell.angle_beta   90.00
_cell.angle_gamma   90.00
#
_symmetry.space_group_name_H-M   'P 1'
#
loop_
_entity.id
_entity.type
_entity.pdbx_description
1 polymer ?
#
loop_
_entity_poly.entity_id
_entity_poly.type
_entity_poly.pdbx_seq_one_letter_code
_entity_poly.pdbx_strand_id
1 'polypeptide(L)'
;MRLSSAARAVLFALALLTGSSAARADEAAVTLVIFKGGWIFGGSVGKGVMTFHGKTYGLTAGGLDYGLVFGGSQTTLQGRVRNIRRAQDIAGVYAAAGMGVALGAGVRGILLTNQNGAVLELGGKQVGLMANVDLSGLAITLKE
;
A
#
# COMPACT_ATOMS: atom_id res chain seq x y z
N MET A 1 0.31 44.40 33.89
CA MET A 1 -0.90 43.58 34.17
C MET A 1 -0.47 42.13 34.32
N ARG A 2 -0.46 41.60 35.55
CA ARG A 2 -0.06 40.20 35.83
C ARG A 2 -1.29 39.32 35.62
N LEU A 3 -1.36 38.62 34.50
CA LEU A 3 -2.41 37.63 34.25
C LEU A 3 -2.31 36.55 35.34
N SER A 4 -3.38 36.41 36.13
CA SER A 4 -3.48 35.46 37.24
C SER A 4 -3.21 34.04 36.76
N SER A 5 -2.52 33.24 37.59
CA SER A 5 -2.20 31.83 37.32
C SER A 5 -3.41 30.99 36.89
N ALA A 6 -4.60 31.34 37.39
CA ALA A 6 -5.87 30.74 36.99
C ALA A 6 -6.19 30.93 35.50
N ALA A 7 -5.90 32.09 34.91
CA ALA A 7 -6.15 32.34 33.50
C ALA A 7 -5.24 31.50 32.59
N ARG A 8 -3.99 31.25 33.03
CA ARG A 8 -3.05 30.36 32.32
C ARG A 8 -3.47 28.89 32.41
N ALA A 9 -4.01 28.46 33.55
CA ALA A 9 -4.50 27.10 33.74
C ALA A 9 -5.73 26.80 32.85
N VAL A 10 -6.65 27.76 32.72
CA VAL A 10 -7.84 27.62 31.86
C VAL A 10 -7.45 27.53 30.37
N LEU A 11 -6.47 28.33 29.92
CA LEU A 11 -5.98 28.26 28.54
C LEU A 11 -5.27 26.92 28.23
N PHE A 12 -4.53 26.37 29.19
CA PHE A 12 -3.92 25.04 29.04
C PHE A 12 -4.96 23.91 29.02
N ALA A 13 -6.02 24.02 29.83
CA ALA A 13 -7.12 23.05 29.84
C ALA A 13 -7.93 23.09 28.52
N LEU A 14 -8.11 24.28 27.93
CA LEU A 14 -8.85 24.43 26.66
C LEU A 14 -8.05 23.88 25.45
N ALA A 15 -6.71 23.95 25.49
CA ALA A 15 -5.85 23.39 24.44
C ALA A 15 -5.84 21.85 24.40
N LEU A 16 -6.21 21.17 25.49
CA LEU A 16 -6.31 19.71 25.55
C LEU A 16 -7.65 19.17 24.99
N LEU A 17 -8.65 20.04 24.83
CA LEU A 17 -9.98 19.68 24.29
C LEU A 17 -10.07 19.78 22.76
N THR A 18 -9.07 20.34 22.08
CA THR A 18 -8.96 20.29 20.61
C THR A 18 -8.33 18.98 20.12
N GLY A 19 -8.34 17.96 20.98
CA GLY A 19 -7.75 16.65 20.75
C GLY A 19 -8.37 15.91 19.57
N SER A 20 -7.48 15.56 18.65
CA SER A 20 -7.62 14.43 17.73
C SER A 20 -8.73 14.57 16.69
N SER A 21 -8.45 15.36 15.64
CA SER A 21 -9.01 15.00 14.34
C SER A 21 -8.49 13.59 14.04
N ALA A 22 -9.33 12.58 14.29
CA ALA A 22 -9.14 11.24 13.77
C ALA A 22 -9.16 11.41 12.26
N ALA A 23 -7.98 11.70 11.70
CA ALA A 23 -7.80 11.92 10.28
C ALA A 23 -8.32 10.65 9.63
N ARG A 24 -9.50 10.73 9.00
CA ARG A 24 -10.13 9.57 8.40
C ARG A 24 -9.13 9.01 7.39
N ALA A 25 -8.58 7.87 7.74
CA ALA A 25 -7.87 7.00 6.84
C ALA A 25 -8.94 6.49 5.88
N ASP A 26 -9.04 7.09 4.69
CA ASP A 26 -9.92 6.58 3.66
C ASP A 26 -9.32 5.31 3.05
N GLU A 27 -10.16 4.61 2.30
CA GLU A 27 -9.79 3.40 1.56
C GLU A 27 -10.14 3.54 0.08
N ALA A 28 -9.38 2.86 -0.77
CA ALA A 28 -9.62 2.78 -2.21
C ALA A 28 -9.51 1.34 -2.69
N ALA A 29 -10.34 0.97 -3.67
CA ALA A 29 -10.22 -0.31 -4.35
C ALA A 29 -9.05 -0.28 -5.34
N VAL A 30 -8.25 -1.34 -5.37
CA VAL A 30 -7.05 -1.42 -6.21
C VAL A 30 -7.03 -2.75 -6.95
N THR A 31 -6.75 -2.69 -8.25
CA THR A 31 -6.49 -3.86 -9.10
C THR A 31 -5.16 -3.67 -9.81
N LEU A 32 -4.29 -4.66 -9.69
CA LEU A 32 -2.94 -4.67 -10.27
C LEU A 32 -2.73 -5.95 -11.08
N VAL A 33 -2.17 -5.80 -12.27
CA VAL A 33 -1.70 -6.89 -13.11
C VAL A 33 -0.19 -6.77 -13.21
N ILE A 34 0.52 -7.72 -12.63
CA ILE A 34 1.98 -7.75 -12.59
C ILE A 34 2.48 -8.82 -13.54
N PHE A 35 3.36 -8.42 -14.44
CA PHE A 35 4.13 -9.30 -15.33
C PHE A 35 5.53 -9.45 -14.75
N LYS A 36 5.93 -10.69 -14.55
CA LYS A 36 7.24 -11.04 -14.02
C LYS A 36 7.99 -11.85 -15.08
N GLY A 37 9.22 -11.44 -15.36
CA GLY A 37 10.08 -12.11 -16.33
C GLY A 37 11.52 -12.09 -15.86
N GLY A 38 12.24 -13.19 -16.07
CA GLY A 38 13.64 -13.33 -15.66
C GLY A 38 14.15 -14.74 -15.92
N TRP A 39 15.47 -14.91 -15.75
CA TRP A 39 16.15 -16.21 -15.80
C TRP A 39 17.02 -16.39 -14.55
N ILE A 40 17.78 -15.34 -14.17
CA ILE A 40 18.67 -15.32 -12.98
C ILE A 40 18.40 -14.08 -12.11
N PHE A 41 18.15 -12.93 -12.73
CA PHE A 41 17.65 -11.70 -12.09
C PHE A 41 16.26 -11.39 -12.66
N GLY A 42 15.25 -11.23 -11.80
CA GLY A 42 13.86 -11.03 -12.21
C GLY A 42 13.45 -9.57 -12.09
N GLY A 43 12.91 -9.00 -13.15
CA GLY A 43 12.21 -7.71 -13.10
C GLY A 43 10.70 -7.95 -13.08
N SER A 44 9.99 -7.13 -12.31
CA SER A 44 8.52 -7.07 -12.35
C SER A 44 8.06 -5.71 -12.82
N VAL A 45 7.16 -5.71 -13.81
CA VAL A 45 6.43 -4.53 -14.25
C VAL A 45 4.94 -4.82 -14.18
N GLY A 46 4.18 -3.90 -13.63
CA GLY A 46 2.76 -4.03 -13.47
C GLY A 46 2.01 -2.77 -13.86
N LYS A 47 0.75 -2.95 -14.21
CA LYS A 47 -0.20 -1.87 -14.45
C LYS A 47 -1.45 -2.15 -13.64
N GLY A 48 -2.13 -1.10 -13.24
CA GLY A 48 -3.34 -1.23 -12.45
C GLY A 48 -4.20 0.01 -12.46
N VAL A 49 -5.25 -0.05 -11.67
CA VAL A 49 -6.16 1.06 -11.43
C VAL A 49 -6.50 1.12 -9.95
N MET A 50 -6.67 2.35 -9.45
CA MET A 50 -7.23 2.63 -8.14
C MET A 50 -8.53 3.41 -8.31
N THR A 51 -9.58 3.01 -7.60
CA THR A 51 -10.82 3.78 -7.52
C THR A 51 -10.92 4.43 -6.14
N PHE A 52 -10.82 5.76 -6.11
CA PHE A 52 -10.85 6.57 -4.89
C PHE A 52 -11.91 7.67 -5.03
N HIS A 53 -12.86 7.75 -4.10
CA HIS A 53 -13.98 8.71 -4.13
C HIS A 53 -14.70 8.79 -5.49
N GLY A 54 -14.94 7.63 -6.12
CA GLY A 54 -15.62 7.54 -7.42
C GLY A 54 -14.78 7.96 -8.64
N LYS A 55 -13.51 8.32 -8.45
CA LYS A 55 -12.56 8.60 -9.53
C LYS A 55 -11.60 7.43 -9.73
N THR A 56 -11.35 7.10 -10.99
CA THR A 56 -10.40 6.06 -11.36
C THR A 56 -9.05 6.68 -11.70
N TYR A 57 -8.00 6.19 -11.07
CA TYR A 57 -6.62 6.61 -11.27
C TYR A 57 -5.81 5.46 -11.85
N GLY A 58 -5.00 5.73 -12.87
CA GLY A 58 -4.07 4.75 -13.40
C GLY A 58 -2.93 4.49 -12.42
N LEU A 59 -2.47 3.25 -12.32
CA LEU A 59 -1.31 2.87 -11.54
C LEU A 59 -0.30 2.15 -12.40
N THR A 60 0.98 2.41 -12.13
CA THR A 60 2.08 1.58 -12.62
C THR A 60 2.82 1.03 -11.43
N ALA A 61 3.23 -0.23 -11.51
CA ALA A 61 4.01 -0.90 -10.49
C ALA A 61 5.35 -1.36 -11.09
N GLY A 62 6.43 -1.19 -10.36
CA GLY A 62 7.76 -1.65 -10.73
C GLY A 62 8.44 -2.26 -9.52
N GLY A 63 9.01 -3.45 -9.68
CA GLY A 63 9.71 -4.14 -8.61
C GLY A 63 10.97 -4.81 -9.15
N LEU A 64 12.01 -4.81 -8.32
CA LEU A 64 13.17 -5.68 -8.50
C LEU A 64 12.91 -6.91 -7.64
N ASP A 65 12.74 -8.07 -8.28
CA ASP A 65 12.55 -9.30 -7.56
C ASP A 65 13.87 -10.06 -7.51
N TYR A 66 14.32 -10.36 -6.30
CA TYR A 66 15.41 -11.29 -6.08
C TYR A 66 14.82 -12.69 -5.97
N GLY A 67 14.90 -13.47 -7.04
CA GLY A 67 14.42 -14.85 -7.05
C GLY A 67 14.58 -15.50 -8.42
N LEU A 68 14.88 -16.81 -8.41
CA LEU A 68 14.91 -17.63 -9.62
C LEU A 68 13.49 -17.73 -10.18
N VAL A 69 13.15 -16.87 -11.14
CA VAL A 69 11.95 -17.00 -11.94
C VAL A 69 12.34 -17.73 -13.20
N PHE A 70 11.81 -18.94 -13.42
CA PHE A 70 11.94 -19.62 -14.69
C PHE A 70 10.71 -19.29 -15.54
N GLY A 71 10.89 -18.45 -16.55
CA GLY A 71 9.83 -18.08 -17.50
C GLY A 71 9.06 -16.80 -17.15
N GLY A 72 8.08 -16.46 -17.99
CA GLY A 72 7.16 -15.35 -17.78
C GLY A 72 5.93 -15.78 -16.99
N SER A 73 5.59 -15.06 -15.93
CA SER A 73 4.33 -15.28 -15.20
C SER A 73 3.52 -13.99 -15.13
N GLN A 74 2.20 -14.14 -15.18
CA GLN A 74 1.25 -13.06 -14.98
C GLN A 74 0.51 -13.31 -13.68
N THR A 75 0.51 -12.30 -12.80
CA THR A 75 -0.21 -12.35 -11.54
C THR A 75 -1.20 -11.20 -11.50
N THR A 76 -2.48 -11.53 -11.35
CA THR A 76 -3.52 -10.54 -11.09
C THR A 76 -3.77 -10.46 -9.59
N LEU A 77 -3.55 -9.27 -9.04
CA LEU A 77 -3.74 -8.93 -7.64
C LEU A 77 -4.92 -7.96 -7.53
N GLN A 78 -5.83 -8.24 -6.60
CA GLN A 78 -7.00 -7.42 -6.34
C GLN A 78 -7.10 -7.19 -4.84
N GLY A 79 -7.52 -5.99 -4.46
CA GLY A 79 -7.68 -5.67 -3.05
C GLY A 79 -7.94 -4.20 -2.82
N ARG A 80 -7.37 -3.66 -1.76
CA ARG A 80 -7.63 -2.28 -1.32
C ARG A 80 -6.36 -1.65 -0.75
N VAL A 81 -6.27 -0.34 -0.90
CA VAL A 81 -5.34 0.48 -0.12
C VAL A 81 -6.11 1.19 0.99
N ARG A 82 -5.51 1.24 2.18
CA ARG A 82 -6.07 1.86 3.39
C ARG A 82 -5.08 2.90 3.90
N ASN A 83 -5.54 3.75 4.82
CA ASN A 83 -4.71 4.80 5.41
C ASN A 83 -4.17 5.80 4.39
N ILE A 84 -5.01 6.13 3.41
CA ILE A 84 -4.75 7.20 2.45
C ILE A 84 -5.70 8.37 2.71
N ARG A 85 -5.26 9.60 2.46
CA ARG A 85 -6.08 10.81 2.55
C ARG A 85 -6.30 11.44 1.18
N ARG A 86 -5.38 11.20 0.26
CA ARG A 86 -5.41 11.67 -1.12
C ARG A 86 -4.97 10.55 -2.05
N ALA A 87 -5.37 10.63 -3.33
CA ALA A 87 -4.99 9.64 -4.33
C ALA A 87 -3.46 9.50 -4.47
N GLN A 88 -2.69 10.57 -4.25
CA GLN A 88 -1.24 10.57 -4.35
C GLN A 88 -0.56 9.77 -3.23
N ASP A 89 -1.23 9.56 -2.09
CA ASP A 89 -0.63 8.88 -0.94
C ASP A 89 -0.37 7.38 -1.25
N ILE A 90 -1.02 6.81 -2.29
CA ILE A 90 -0.72 5.47 -2.79
C ILE A 90 0.66 5.37 -3.44
N ALA A 91 1.21 6.47 -3.98
CA ALA A 91 2.49 6.43 -4.67
C ALA A 91 3.65 6.31 -3.67
N GLY A 92 4.54 5.36 -3.91
CA GLY A 92 5.67 5.10 -3.02
C GLY A 92 6.24 3.69 -3.14
N VAL A 93 7.23 3.40 -2.30
CA VAL A 93 7.85 2.08 -2.22
C VAL A 93 7.17 1.30 -1.11
N TYR A 94 6.58 0.18 -1.47
CA TYR A 94 5.88 -0.72 -0.59
C TYR A 94 6.81 -1.84 -0.16
N ALA A 95 7.05 -1.95 1.15
CA ALA A 95 7.79 -3.05 1.73
C ALA A 95 6.82 -4.04 2.38
N ALA A 96 7.17 -5.33 2.35
CA ALA A 96 6.46 -6.35 3.10
C ALA A 96 6.53 -6.03 4.60
N ALA A 97 5.37 -5.84 5.23
CA ALA A 97 5.29 -5.54 6.66
C ALA A 97 5.57 -6.77 7.56
N GLY A 98 6.20 -7.82 7.03
CA GLY A 98 6.54 -9.04 7.77
C GLY A 98 5.37 -10.01 8.04
N MET A 99 4.12 -9.62 7.76
CA MET A 99 2.94 -10.48 7.85
C MET A 99 2.36 -10.78 6.46
N GLY A 100 2.83 -11.86 5.83
CA GLY A 100 2.03 -12.51 4.80
C GLY A 100 0.87 -13.22 5.47
N VAL A 101 -0.37 -12.73 5.30
CA VAL A 101 -1.55 -13.37 5.88
C VAL A 101 -2.07 -14.41 4.89
N ALA A 102 -2.02 -15.68 5.27
CA ALA A 102 -2.63 -16.75 4.48
C ALA A 102 -4.15 -16.71 4.67
N LEU A 103 -4.90 -16.28 3.65
CA LEU A 103 -6.36 -16.14 3.67
C LEU A 103 -7.05 -17.46 3.29
N GLY A 104 -6.59 -18.59 3.84
CA GLY A 104 -7.12 -19.93 3.57
C GLY A 104 -6.38 -20.71 2.46
N ALA A 105 -6.93 -21.86 2.06
CA ALA A 105 -6.32 -22.84 1.16
C ALA A 105 -5.94 -22.24 -0.21
N GLY A 106 -4.68 -21.80 -0.34
CA GLY A 106 -4.09 -21.38 -1.62
C GLY A 106 -4.20 -19.90 -1.98
N VAL A 107 -4.86 -19.05 -1.17
CA VAL A 107 -4.92 -17.60 -1.39
C VAL A 107 -3.90 -16.91 -0.49
N ARG A 108 -2.82 -16.39 -1.08
CA ARG A 108 -1.84 -15.57 -0.36
C ARG A 108 -2.32 -14.13 -0.36
N GLY A 109 -2.62 -13.60 0.82
CA GLY A 109 -2.82 -12.17 1.04
C GLY A 109 -1.48 -11.51 1.35
N ILE A 110 -1.15 -10.44 0.64
CA ILE A 110 0.07 -9.66 0.86
C ILE A 110 -0.35 -8.32 1.46
N LEU A 111 0.15 -8.03 2.65
CA LEU A 111 0.07 -6.71 3.26
C LEU A 111 1.40 -6.00 3.06
N LEU A 112 1.35 -4.89 2.35
CA LEU A 112 2.49 -4.03 2.11
C LEU A 112 2.21 -2.64 2.69
N THR A 113 3.25 -1.95 3.17
CA THR A 113 3.12 -0.58 3.65
C THR A 113 4.13 0.32 2.96
N ASN A 114 3.72 1.54 2.62
CA ASN A 114 4.62 2.55 2.06
C ASN A 114 5.05 3.59 3.10
N GLN A 115 5.96 4.47 2.71
CA GLN A 115 6.48 5.55 3.55
C GLN A 115 5.42 6.60 3.95
N ASN A 116 4.31 6.69 3.22
CA ASN A 116 3.20 7.59 3.55
C ASN A 116 2.25 6.97 4.60
N GLY A 117 2.51 5.71 5.00
CA GLY A 117 1.65 4.93 5.88
C GLY A 117 0.49 4.25 5.18
N ALA A 118 0.39 4.33 3.84
CA ALA A 118 -0.63 3.64 3.08
C ALA A 118 -0.40 2.13 3.19
N VAL A 119 -1.46 1.41 3.55
CA VAL A 119 -1.44 -0.05 3.70
C VAL A 119 -2.14 -0.67 2.52
N LEU A 120 -1.38 -1.37 1.68
CA LEU A 120 -1.87 -2.05 0.51
C LEU A 120 -2.11 -3.52 0.83
N GLU A 121 -3.37 -3.91 0.81
CA GLU A 121 -3.84 -5.27 1.03
C GLU A 121 -4.24 -5.87 -0.32
N LEU A 122 -3.50 -6.85 -0.79
CA LEU A 122 -3.73 -7.51 -2.07
C LEU A 122 -3.91 -9.01 -1.86
N GLY A 123 -4.99 -9.55 -2.44
CA GLY A 123 -5.18 -10.98 -2.62
C GLY A 123 -5.13 -11.32 -4.10
N GLY A 124 -4.57 -12.47 -4.45
CA GLY A 124 -4.55 -12.87 -5.85
C GLY A 124 -4.32 -14.34 -6.07
N LYS A 125 -4.74 -14.79 -7.24
CA LYS A 125 -4.46 -16.12 -7.76
C LYS A 125 -3.29 -15.99 -8.73
N GLN A 126 -2.12 -16.48 -8.32
CA GLN A 126 -0.97 -16.57 -9.21
C GLN A 126 -1.14 -17.75 -10.16
N VAL A 127 -0.89 -17.53 -11.45
CA VAL A 127 -0.88 -18.58 -12.47
C VAL A 127 0.56 -18.69 -12.98
N GLY A 128 1.26 -19.77 -12.59
CA GLY A 128 2.67 -20.01 -12.94
C GLY A 128 3.44 -20.79 -11.87
N LEU A 129 4.73 -21.04 -12.12
CA LEU A 129 5.64 -21.70 -11.17
C LEU A 129 5.82 -20.81 -9.91
N MET A 130 5.52 -21.35 -8.73
CA MET A 130 5.69 -20.67 -7.45
C MET A 130 7.19 -20.53 -7.11
N ALA A 131 7.77 -19.38 -7.40
CA ALA A 131 8.97 -18.93 -6.70
C ALA A 131 8.50 -18.06 -5.53
N ASN A 132 8.98 -18.34 -4.31
CA ASN A 132 8.66 -17.54 -3.13
C ASN A 132 8.80 -16.05 -3.45
N VAL A 133 7.73 -15.31 -3.18
CA VAL A 133 7.70 -13.88 -3.42
C VAL A 133 8.40 -13.20 -2.25
N ASP A 134 9.72 -13.14 -2.33
CA ASP A 134 10.51 -12.22 -1.53
C ASP A 134 10.40 -10.83 -2.18
N LEU A 135 9.24 -10.20 -2.01
CA LEU A 135 8.99 -8.81 -2.43
C LEU A 135 9.78 -7.88 -1.51
N SER A 136 11.06 -7.68 -1.83
CA SER A 136 11.93 -6.73 -1.12
C SER A 136 11.49 -5.27 -1.33
N GLY A 137 10.66 -4.99 -2.35
CA GLY A 137 10.01 -3.70 -2.53
C GLY A 137 9.21 -3.58 -3.83
N LEU A 138 7.98 -3.11 -3.75
CA LEU A 138 7.14 -2.76 -4.91
C LEU A 138 7.00 -1.24 -4.99
N ALA A 139 7.56 -0.60 -6.01
CA ALA A 139 7.33 0.81 -6.26
C ALA A 139 6.01 0.98 -7.04
N ILE A 140 5.08 1.75 -6.49
CA ILE A 140 3.84 2.13 -7.16
C ILE A 140 3.90 3.61 -7.50
N THR A 141 3.52 3.95 -8.73
CA THR A 141 3.36 5.32 -9.19
C THR A 141 1.93 5.56 -9.67
N LEU A 142 1.42 6.75 -9.35
CA LEU A 142 0.15 7.23 -9.88
C LEU A 142 0.40 7.73 -11.31
N LYS A 143 -0.40 7.25 -12.26
CA LYS A 143 -0.42 7.76 -13.61
C LYS A 143 -1.52 8.82 -13.67
N GLU A 144 -1.11 10.07 -13.88
CA GLU A 144 -2.00 11.22 -14.08
C GLU A 144 -2.94 11.03 -15.28
#